data_AF-A0A7X5CV08-F1
#
_entry.id   AF-A0A7X5CV08-F1
#
_cell.length_a   1.000
_cell.length_b   1.000
_cell.length_c   1.000
_cell.angle_alpha   90.00
_cell.angle_beta   90.00
_cell.angle_gamma   90.00
#
_symmetry.space_group_name_H-M   'P 1'
#
loop_
_entity.id
_entity.type
_entity.pdbx_description
1 polymer ?
#
loop_
_entity_poly.entity_id
_entity_poly.type
_entity_poly.pdbx_seq_one_letter_code
_entity_poly.pdbx_strand_id
1 'polypeptide(L)'
;MLFEELKKSQLQPFQDFLSVKKAKELNIIPDDYDVYFKEFCECGSERMVRVAGNGTSVTGVTCCNLHCYKKIVYQLDELFKRFSVKGVGPAICSKVVWFFIDHNETITFSNILLKSGRYNGLSGAEEQIWATALETINTSRQTMGEFIYKLSYPGIGKKFDDIFSGLSSIDDLASSIQKEGFLHFFSSRGVKSFTTLYYFLEYLPEISQLLEHYNHTILTSTEKVYTVCMTGKMETVAGRYTKRDFIMQCNSLLLSRNLAEPISLKQVDSVPQAMFIVAGSDSVAAKTKKYLAAVKKENEIKNQLKKNDLKILFSPDDFLAFILGGEKRDG
;
A
#
# COMPACT_ATOMS: atom_id res chain seq x y z
N MET A 1 22.70 16.61 -3.62
CA MET A 1 21.90 16.81 -4.84
C MET A 1 21.61 18.29 -4.99
N LEU A 2 21.82 18.82 -6.19
CA LEU A 2 21.52 20.21 -6.55
C LEU A 2 20.21 20.27 -7.36
N PHE A 3 19.48 21.37 -7.29
CA PHE A 3 18.21 21.51 -8.02
C PHE A 3 18.41 21.48 -9.54
N GLU A 4 19.54 21.99 -10.03
CA GLU A 4 19.88 21.95 -11.46
C GLU A 4 20.05 20.52 -12.00
N GLU A 5 20.35 19.53 -11.15
CA GLU A 5 20.40 18.12 -11.56
C GLU A 5 19.00 17.61 -11.94
N LEU A 6 17.95 18.07 -11.24
CA LEU A 6 16.55 17.71 -11.55
C LEU A 6 16.07 18.33 -12.86
N LYS A 7 16.62 19.49 -13.26
CA LYS A 7 16.25 20.17 -14.51
C LYS A 7 16.81 19.50 -15.76
N LYS A 8 17.78 18.59 -15.62
CA LYS A 8 18.32 17.79 -16.74
C LYS A 8 17.34 16.73 -17.26
N SER A 9 16.24 16.47 -16.53
CA SER A 9 15.20 15.53 -16.93
C SER A 9 14.48 15.99 -18.21
N GLN A 10 14.39 15.11 -19.20
CA GLN A 10 13.66 15.38 -20.45
C GLN A 10 12.16 15.63 -20.23
N LEU A 11 11.59 15.14 -19.13
CA LEU A 11 10.19 15.36 -18.76
C LEU A 11 9.90 16.76 -18.22
N GLN A 12 10.95 17.56 -17.93
CA GLN A 12 10.85 18.88 -17.30
C GLN A 12 9.84 18.93 -16.12
N PRO A 13 9.93 18.03 -15.13
CA PRO A 13 8.91 17.80 -14.11
C PRO A 13 8.75 18.94 -13.08
N PHE A 14 9.67 19.90 -13.05
CA PHE A 14 9.76 20.94 -12.02
C PHE A 14 9.80 22.36 -12.63
N GLN A 15 9.09 22.59 -13.74
CA GLN A 15 9.00 23.92 -14.38
C GLN A 15 8.49 25.00 -13.43
N ASP A 16 7.55 24.67 -12.53
CA ASP A 16 6.98 25.60 -11.55
C ASP A 16 7.82 25.75 -10.26
N PHE A 17 9.07 25.29 -10.27
CA PHE A 17 9.95 25.31 -9.10
C PHE A 17 11.19 26.17 -9.31
N LEU A 18 11.60 26.83 -8.23
CA LEU A 18 12.86 27.55 -8.12
C LEU A 18 13.67 26.98 -6.95
N SER A 19 14.99 27.08 -6.99
CA SER A 19 15.78 26.90 -5.76
C SER A 19 15.40 28.00 -4.77
N VAL A 20 15.50 27.71 -3.47
CA VAL A 20 15.26 28.72 -2.43
C VAL A 20 16.16 29.94 -2.64
N LYS A 21 17.45 29.72 -2.95
CA LYS A 21 18.40 30.77 -3.29
C LYS A 21 17.86 31.66 -4.42
N LYS A 22 17.38 31.07 -5.52
CA LYS A 22 16.87 31.85 -6.65
C LYS A 22 15.60 32.61 -6.31
N ALA A 23 14.72 32.04 -5.49
CA ALA A 23 13.51 32.72 -5.05
C ALA A 23 13.80 33.93 -4.13
N LYS A 24 14.86 33.86 -3.32
CA LYS A 24 15.37 35.00 -2.53
C LYS A 24 15.96 36.09 -3.43
N GLU A 25 16.84 35.70 -4.38
CA GLU A 25 17.42 36.64 -5.35
C GLU A 25 16.37 37.42 -6.16
N LEU A 26 15.23 36.79 -6.44
CA LEU A 26 14.11 37.38 -7.19
C LEU A 26 13.11 38.12 -6.28
N ASN A 27 13.36 38.20 -4.98
CA ASN A 27 12.45 38.78 -3.98
C ASN A 27 11.04 38.15 -3.99
N ILE A 28 10.94 36.88 -4.41
CA ILE A 28 9.70 36.08 -4.31
C ILE A 28 9.54 35.59 -2.86
N ILE A 29 10.66 35.29 -2.19
CA ILE A 29 10.76 35.18 -0.74
C ILE A 29 11.26 36.54 -0.25
N PRO A 30 10.44 37.34 0.46
CA PRO A 30 10.88 38.63 0.97
C PRO A 30 11.98 38.47 2.03
N ASP A 31 12.84 39.48 2.15
CA ASP A 31 13.98 39.50 3.09
C ASP A 31 13.57 39.22 4.54
N ASP A 32 12.41 39.72 4.98
CA ASP A 32 11.85 39.49 6.32
C ASP A 32 11.62 37.99 6.61
N TYR A 33 11.52 37.16 5.57
CA TYR A 33 11.31 35.72 5.69
C TYR A 33 12.57 34.89 5.43
N ASP A 34 13.71 35.50 5.08
CA ASP A 34 14.93 34.82 4.64
C ASP A 34 15.41 33.73 5.61
N VAL A 35 15.34 34.03 6.90
CA VAL A 35 15.71 33.18 8.05
C VAL A 35 14.90 31.88 8.10
N TYR A 36 13.64 31.90 7.66
CA TYR A 36 12.76 30.73 7.71
C TYR A 36 12.95 29.79 6.50
N PHE A 37 13.44 30.33 5.37
CA PHE A 37 13.69 29.57 4.15
C PHE A 37 15.17 29.24 4.00
N LYS A 38 15.63 28.22 4.74
CA LYS A 38 16.99 27.69 4.55
C LYS A 38 17.19 27.20 3.11
N GLU A 39 18.35 27.46 2.54
CA GLU A 39 18.69 27.04 1.16
C GLU A 39 18.96 25.54 1.05
N PHE A 40 19.47 24.93 2.12
CA PHE A 40 19.83 23.52 2.14
C PHE A 40 18.99 22.75 3.15
N CYS A 41 18.71 21.50 2.82
CA CYS A 41 18.16 20.51 3.72
C CYS A 41 19.27 19.98 4.65
N GLU A 42 18.87 19.40 5.78
CA GLU A 42 19.79 18.72 6.70
C GLU A 42 20.44 17.46 6.09
N CYS A 43 19.93 16.97 4.96
CA CYS A 43 20.61 15.95 4.16
C CYS A 43 21.64 16.53 3.18
N GLY A 44 21.99 17.82 3.30
CA GLY A 44 22.96 18.52 2.46
C GLY A 44 22.52 18.84 1.03
N SER A 45 21.28 18.52 0.66
CA SER A 45 20.75 18.81 -0.68
C SER A 45 19.99 20.13 -0.71
N GLU A 46 19.94 20.78 -1.86
CA GLU A 46 19.23 22.05 -2.01
C GLU A 46 17.74 21.90 -1.71
N ARG A 47 17.14 22.99 -1.22
CA ARG A 47 15.70 23.15 -1.10
C ARG A 47 15.18 23.91 -2.31
N MET A 48 14.00 23.50 -2.75
CA MET A 48 13.25 24.12 -3.84
C MET A 48 11.88 24.57 -3.33
N VAL A 49 11.38 25.65 -3.93
CA VAL A 49 10.06 26.19 -3.67
C VAL A 49 9.18 26.03 -4.89
N ARG A 50 7.91 25.67 -4.65
CA ARG A 50 6.88 25.71 -5.69
C ARG A 50 6.33 27.11 -5.75
N VAL A 51 6.37 27.71 -6.93
CA VAL A 51 5.87 29.06 -7.17
C VAL A 51 4.53 28.99 -7.90
N ALA A 52 3.56 29.78 -7.46
CA ALA A 52 2.24 29.92 -8.07
C ALA A 52 1.95 31.39 -8.41
N GLY A 53 0.86 31.64 -9.14
CA GLY A 53 0.38 32.97 -9.50
C GLY A 53 1.40 33.75 -10.33
N ASN A 54 1.54 33.42 -11.62
CA ASN A 54 2.49 34.07 -12.55
C ASN A 54 3.93 34.22 -12.02
N GLY A 55 4.36 33.40 -11.05
CA GLY A 55 5.70 33.43 -10.49
C GLY A 55 5.88 34.32 -9.25
N THR A 56 4.81 34.78 -8.60
CA THR A 56 4.92 35.76 -7.50
C THR A 56 4.72 35.20 -6.09
N SER A 57 4.29 33.94 -5.93
CA SER A 57 3.92 33.44 -4.61
C SER A 57 4.42 32.03 -4.33
N VAL A 58 5.08 31.83 -3.19
CA VAL A 58 5.52 30.51 -2.72
C VAL A 58 4.34 29.74 -2.13
N THR A 59 4.11 28.52 -2.61
CA THR A 59 3.03 27.62 -2.13
C THR A 59 3.55 26.42 -1.35
N GLY A 60 4.86 26.19 -1.37
CA GLY A 60 5.48 25.09 -0.63
C GLY A 60 6.99 25.08 -0.79
N VAL A 61 7.66 24.49 0.20
CA VAL A 61 9.11 24.29 0.23
C VAL A 61 9.40 22.80 0.44
N THR A 62 10.37 22.25 -0.30
CA THR A 62 10.76 20.85 -0.18
C THR A 62 12.24 20.65 -0.49
N CYS A 63 12.82 19.57 0.02
CA CYS A 63 14.16 19.13 -0.37
C CYS A 63 14.13 18.62 -1.82
N CYS A 64 15.13 18.92 -2.65
CA CYS A 64 15.21 18.41 -4.01
C CYS A 64 15.57 16.91 -4.06
N ASN A 65 16.28 16.39 -3.05
CA ASN A 65 16.64 14.97 -2.99
C ASN A 65 15.43 14.08 -2.71
N LEU A 66 15.13 13.16 -3.63
CA LEU A 66 14.04 12.20 -3.54
C LEU A 66 14.29 11.10 -2.50
N HIS A 67 15.55 10.73 -2.30
CA HIS A 67 16.00 9.74 -1.31
C HIS A 67 16.48 10.42 -0.01
N CYS A 68 16.00 11.63 0.27
CA CYS A 68 16.28 12.30 1.54
C CYS A 68 15.78 11.42 2.70
N TYR A 69 16.63 11.11 3.67
CA TYR A 69 16.28 10.26 4.83
C TYR A 69 15.03 10.74 5.57
N LYS A 70 14.80 12.05 5.67
CA LYS A 70 13.57 12.61 6.25
C LYS A 70 12.31 12.26 5.45
N LYS A 71 12.40 12.27 4.12
CA LYS A 71 11.29 11.83 3.26
C LYS A 71 11.03 10.35 3.42
N ILE A 72 12.08 9.54 3.52
CA ILE A 72 11.98 8.09 3.75
C ILE A 72 11.25 7.80 5.07
N VAL A 73 11.54 8.55 6.16
CA VAL A 73 10.79 8.44 7.44
C VAL A 73 9.29 8.63 7.23
N TYR A 74 8.88 9.71 6.57
CA TYR A 74 7.47 9.98 6.31
C TYR A 74 6.85 8.99 5.32
N GLN A 75 7.64 8.49 4.38
CA GLN A 75 7.21 7.46 3.44
C GLN A 75 6.93 6.13 4.14
N LEU A 76 7.77 5.72 5.10
CA LEU A 76 7.54 4.53 5.92
C LEU A 76 6.29 4.68 6.79
N ASP A 77 6.13 5.82 7.46
CA ASP A 77 4.94 6.12 8.26
C ASP A 77 3.65 6.04 7.41
N GLU A 78 3.66 6.66 6.23
CA GLU A 78 2.52 6.62 5.31
C GLU A 78 2.28 5.20 4.75
N LEU A 79 3.33 4.43 4.44
CA LEU A 79 3.20 3.03 4.04
C LEU A 79 2.47 2.22 5.13
N PHE A 80 2.90 2.31 6.39
CA PHE A 80 2.27 1.54 7.47
C PHE A 80 0.81 1.98 7.69
N LYS A 81 0.50 3.27 7.56
CA LYS A 81 -0.88 3.77 7.57
C LYS A 81 -1.72 3.21 6.43
N ARG A 82 -1.19 3.13 5.21
CA ARG A 82 -1.90 2.53 4.05
C ARG A 82 -2.09 1.03 4.20
N PHE A 83 -1.17 0.36 4.88
CA PHE A 83 -1.37 -1.01 5.36
C PHE A 83 -2.22 -1.09 6.62
N SER A 84 -2.81 -0.01 7.13
CA SER A 84 -3.65 0.02 8.35
C SER A 84 -2.96 -0.56 9.59
N VAL A 85 -1.64 -0.47 9.67
CA VAL A 85 -0.85 -0.83 10.85
C VAL A 85 -0.99 0.28 11.89
N LYS A 86 -1.14 -0.12 13.15
CA LYS A 86 -1.21 0.81 14.30
C LYS A 86 0.09 0.75 15.10
N GLY A 87 0.43 1.86 15.76
CA GLY A 87 1.57 1.93 16.67
C GLY A 87 2.91 2.25 15.99
N VAL A 88 3.00 2.16 14.65
CA VAL A 88 4.15 2.67 13.90
C VAL A 88 3.87 4.11 13.47
N GLY A 89 4.67 5.05 13.97
CA GLY A 89 4.59 6.45 13.60
C GLY A 89 5.97 7.05 13.28
N PRO A 90 6.05 8.35 12.98
CA PRO A 90 7.28 9.01 12.53
C PRO A 90 8.46 8.85 13.50
N ALA A 91 8.21 8.74 14.80
CA ALA A 91 9.25 8.55 15.82
C ALA A 91 9.94 7.17 15.68
N ILE A 92 9.17 6.09 15.52
CA ILE A 92 9.72 4.74 15.31
C ILE A 92 10.41 4.68 13.95
N CYS A 93 9.77 5.18 12.88
CA CYS A 93 10.38 5.23 11.55
C CYS A 93 11.72 6.01 11.57
N SER A 94 11.80 7.11 12.32
CA SER A 94 13.04 7.87 12.48
C SER A 94 14.13 7.04 13.14
N LYS A 95 13.84 6.32 14.23
CA LYS A 95 14.82 5.46 14.91
C LYS A 95 15.40 4.41 13.95
N VAL A 96 14.55 3.76 13.16
CA VAL A 96 14.99 2.76 12.18
C VAL A 96 15.87 3.40 11.10
N VAL A 97 15.47 4.55 10.55
CA VAL A 97 16.27 5.25 9.53
C VAL A 97 17.62 5.71 10.09
N TRP A 98 17.63 6.29 11.29
CA TRP A 98 18.87 6.73 11.96
C TRP A 98 19.79 5.57 12.25
N PHE A 99 19.26 4.41 12.64
CA PHE A 99 20.06 3.22 12.85
C PHE A 99 20.84 2.81 11.59
N PHE A 100 20.23 2.89 10.40
CA PHE A 100 20.95 2.63 9.15
C PHE A 100 22.01 3.70 8.87
N ILE A 101 21.74 4.97 9.18
CA ILE A 101 22.70 6.07 9.03
C ILE A 101 23.91 5.83 9.94
N ASP A 102 23.69 5.54 11.22
CA ASP A 102 24.74 5.36 12.23
C ASP A 102 25.67 4.18 11.92
N HIS A 103 25.20 3.23 11.10
CA HIS A 103 25.97 2.06 10.69
C HIS A 103 26.45 2.12 9.24
N ASN A 104 26.41 3.30 8.62
CA ASN A 104 26.87 3.54 7.25
C ASN A 104 26.21 2.61 6.20
N GLU A 105 24.97 2.20 6.45
CA GLU A 105 24.19 1.44 5.49
C GLU A 105 23.62 2.35 4.39
N THR A 106 23.29 1.76 3.24
CA THR A 106 22.69 2.51 2.13
C THR A 106 21.29 2.98 2.50
N ILE A 107 21.03 4.29 2.45
CA ILE A 107 19.76 4.89 2.88
C ILE A 107 18.80 4.99 1.69
N THR A 108 18.19 3.86 1.34
CA THR A 108 17.06 3.80 0.40
C THR A 108 15.84 3.22 1.10
N PHE A 109 14.65 3.55 0.58
CA PHE A 109 13.40 3.09 1.17
C PHE A 109 13.29 1.56 1.07
N SER A 110 13.66 0.98 -0.08
CA SER A 110 13.68 -0.47 -0.26
C SER A 110 14.66 -1.16 0.68
N ASN A 111 15.90 -0.66 0.83
CA ASN A 111 16.90 -1.28 1.70
C ASN A 111 16.44 -1.30 3.16
N ILE A 112 15.87 -0.20 3.64
CA ILE A 112 15.33 -0.12 5.00
C ILE A 112 14.18 -1.10 5.18
N LEU A 113 13.21 -1.13 4.25
CA LEU A 113 12.06 -2.01 4.38
C LEU A 113 12.47 -3.49 4.39
N LEU A 114 13.40 -3.88 3.50
CA LEU A 114 13.85 -5.26 3.34
C LEU A 114 14.76 -5.76 4.47
N LYS A 115 15.64 -4.90 5.01
CA LYS A 115 16.59 -5.29 6.07
C LYS A 115 16.04 -5.09 7.48
N SER A 116 15.07 -4.20 7.69
CA SER A 116 14.59 -3.84 9.02
C SER A 116 13.89 -4.95 9.81
N GLY A 117 13.54 -6.07 9.17
CA GLY A 117 13.07 -7.27 9.87
C GLY A 117 14.14 -7.95 10.72
N ARG A 118 15.42 -7.72 10.43
CA ARG A 118 16.56 -8.31 11.17
C ARG A 118 17.44 -7.27 11.84
N TYR A 119 17.28 -5.99 11.45
CA TYR A 119 18.25 -4.94 11.73
C TYR A 119 17.55 -3.58 11.76
N ASN A 120 17.10 -3.12 12.93
CA ASN A 120 16.26 -1.91 13.03
C ASN A 120 16.55 -0.97 14.20
N GLY A 121 17.46 -1.32 15.12
CA GLY A 121 17.82 -0.47 16.26
C GLY A 121 16.68 -0.23 17.28
N LEU A 122 15.57 -0.97 17.18
CA LEU A 122 14.46 -0.91 18.12
C LEU A 122 14.67 -1.93 19.25
N SER A 123 13.92 -1.76 20.34
CA SER A 123 13.91 -2.71 21.45
C SER A 123 12.54 -2.78 22.12
N GLY A 124 12.26 -3.92 22.77
CA GLY A 124 11.06 -4.10 23.58
C GLY A 124 9.77 -3.95 22.79
N ALA A 125 8.84 -3.13 23.27
CA ALA A 125 7.53 -2.95 22.64
C ALA A 125 7.61 -2.38 21.23
N GLU A 126 8.57 -1.48 20.95
CA GLU A 126 8.72 -0.87 19.62
C GLU A 126 9.16 -1.90 18.58
N GLU A 127 10.06 -2.80 18.94
CA GLU A 127 10.53 -3.89 18.09
C GLU A 127 9.38 -4.86 17.76
N GLN A 128 8.57 -5.23 18.75
CA GLN A 128 7.42 -6.10 18.52
C GLN A 128 6.37 -5.46 17.60
N ILE A 129 6.09 -4.16 17.78
CA ILE A 129 5.19 -3.39 16.92
C ILE A 129 5.72 -3.37 15.48
N TRP A 130 7.02 -3.11 15.31
CA TRP A 130 7.66 -3.08 13.99
C TRP A 130 7.66 -4.44 13.31
N ALA A 131 7.99 -5.53 14.02
CA ALA A 131 7.94 -6.88 13.49
C ALA A 131 6.52 -7.25 13.03
N THR A 132 5.51 -6.91 13.82
CA THR A 132 4.10 -7.12 13.46
C THR A 132 3.71 -6.31 12.21
N ALA A 133 4.24 -5.10 12.07
CA ALA A 133 4.02 -4.25 10.90
C ALA A 133 4.61 -4.84 9.62
N LEU A 134 5.83 -5.38 9.68
CA LEU A 134 6.46 -6.06 8.55
C LEU A 134 5.74 -7.36 8.18
N GLU A 135 5.35 -8.16 9.19
CA GLU A 135 4.58 -9.38 8.98
C GLU A 135 3.23 -9.09 8.30
N THR A 136 2.61 -7.96 8.66
CA THR A 136 1.39 -7.49 8.03
C THR A 136 1.58 -7.26 6.53
N ILE A 137 2.71 -6.70 6.11
CA ILE A 137 3.02 -6.51 4.67
C ILE A 137 3.24 -7.87 4.02
N ASN A 138 4.02 -8.75 4.65
CA ASN A 138 4.37 -10.09 4.14
C ASN A 138 3.17 -11.01 3.92
N THR A 139 2.06 -10.77 4.59
CA THR A 139 0.86 -11.64 4.56
C THR A 139 -0.36 -10.97 3.92
N SER A 140 -0.28 -9.69 3.56
CA SER A 140 -1.39 -8.96 2.92
C SER A 140 -1.46 -9.24 1.43
N ARG A 141 -2.45 -10.03 0.99
CA ARG A 141 -2.73 -10.29 -0.43
C ARG A 141 -3.36 -9.06 -1.11
N GLN A 142 -2.83 -8.65 -2.26
CA GLN A 142 -3.23 -7.42 -2.96
C GLN A 142 -2.84 -7.41 -4.44
N THR A 143 -3.47 -6.55 -5.26
CA THR A 143 -3.06 -6.35 -6.65
C THR A 143 -1.70 -5.65 -6.73
N MET A 144 -1.01 -5.77 -7.87
CA MET A 144 0.24 -5.03 -8.09
C MET A 144 0.04 -3.51 -7.92
N GLY A 145 -1.07 -2.98 -8.47
CA GLY A 145 -1.41 -1.57 -8.35
C GLY A 145 -1.67 -1.12 -6.92
N GLU A 146 -2.40 -1.92 -6.13
CA GLU A 146 -2.62 -1.65 -4.71
C GLU A 146 -1.29 -1.67 -3.93
N PHE A 147 -0.40 -2.62 -4.22
CA PHE A 147 0.93 -2.67 -3.59
C PHE A 147 1.74 -1.41 -3.88
N ILE A 148 1.91 -1.05 -5.16
CA ILE A 148 2.66 0.14 -5.58
C ILE A 148 2.07 1.41 -4.96
N TYR A 149 0.74 1.51 -4.90
CA TYR A 149 0.08 2.57 -4.17
C TYR A 149 0.48 2.60 -2.68
N LYS A 150 0.49 1.46 -1.99
CA LYS A 150 0.86 1.42 -0.56
C LYS A 150 2.33 1.75 -0.29
N LEU A 151 3.23 1.63 -1.27
CA LEU A 151 4.64 2.05 -1.14
C LEU A 151 4.82 3.55 -0.92
N SER A 152 3.77 4.36 -1.11
CA SER A 152 3.71 5.76 -0.67
C SER A 152 4.73 6.69 -1.34
N TYR A 153 5.18 6.37 -2.54
CA TYR A 153 6.05 7.26 -3.31
C TYR A 153 5.33 8.57 -3.69
N PRO A 154 6.04 9.71 -3.71
CA PRO A 154 5.51 11.00 -4.16
C PRO A 154 4.81 10.92 -5.53
N GLY A 155 3.63 11.53 -5.63
CA GLY A 155 2.85 11.55 -6.87
C GLY A 155 2.11 10.23 -7.20
N ILE A 156 2.38 9.14 -6.47
CA ILE A 156 1.68 7.86 -6.59
C ILE A 156 0.52 7.81 -5.60
N GLY A 157 -0.69 8.04 -6.12
CA GLY A 157 -1.94 8.02 -5.36
C GLY A 157 -2.79 6.77 -5.63
N LYS A 158 -3.95 6.68 -4.99
CA LYS A 158 -4.86 5.51 -5.08
C LYS A 158 -5.25 5.13 -6.51
N LYS A 159 -5.31 6.10 -7.43
CA LYS A 159 -5.55 5.89 -8.86
C LYS A 159 -4.56 4.93 -9.53
N PHE A 160 -3.40 4.68 -8.91
CA PHE A 160 -2.42 3.73 -9.44
C PHE A 160 -2.85 2.27 -9.31
N ASP A 161 -3.82 1.96 -8.45
CA ASP A 161 -4.51 0.67 -8.47
C ASP A 161 -5.20 0.46 -9.83
N ASP A 162 -5.92 1.47 -10.32
CA ASP A 162 -6.60 1.43 -11.62
C ASP A 162 -5.61 1.46 -12.80
N ILE A 163 -4.54 2.25 -12.71
CA ILE A 163 -3.50 2.36 -13.77
C ILE A 163 -2.83 1.00 -14.01
N PHE A 164 -2.59 0.22 -12.96
CA PHE A 164 -1.95 -1.07 -13.07
C PHE A 164 -2.93 -2.24 -13.08
N SER A 165 -4.21 -1.97 -13.30
CA SER A 165 -5.23 -3.00 -13.42
C SER A 165 -4.90 -3.97 -14.56
N GLY A 166 -5.01 -5.27 -14.27
CA GLY A 166 -4.68 -6.35 -15.21
C GLY A 166 -3.20 -6.71 -15.30
N LEU A 167 -2.32 -6.01 -14.59
CA LEU A 167 -0.90 -6.35 -14.50
C LEU A 167 -0.62 -7.09 -13.20
N SER A 168 0.14 -8.19 -13.28
CA SER A 168 0.48 -9.03 -12.14
C SER A 168 1.97 -9.05 -11.81
N SER A 169 2.82 -8.50 -12.67
CA SER A 169 4.27 -8.52 -12.50
C SER A 169 4.94 -7.29 -13.11
N ILE A 170 6.21 -7.09 -12.74
CA ILE A 170 7.05 -6.07 -13.38
C ILE A 170 7.28 -6.38 -14.88
N ASP A 171 7.31 -7.65 -15.26
CA ASP A 171 7.46 -8.08 -16.65
C ASP A 171 6.21 -7.74 -17.49
N ASP A 172 5.01 -7.88 -16.90
CA ASP A 172 3.76 -7.45 -17.54
C ASP A 172 3.77 -5.93 -17.79
N LEU A 173 4.28 -5.16 -16.80
CA LEU A 173 4.42 -3.72 -16.92
C LEU A 173 5.44 -3.35 -18.00
N ALA A 174 6.62 -3.97 -17.99
CA ALA A 174 7.66 -3.74 -18.98
C ALA A 174 7.17 -4.05 -20.40
N SER A 175 6.49 -5.18 -20.58
CA SER A 175 5.90 -5.60 -21.85
C SER A 175 4.83 -4.62 -22.34
N SER A 176 3.97 -4.14 -21.44
CA SER A 176 2.93 -3.17 -21.76
C SER A 176 3.52 -1.81 -22.16
N ILE A 177 4.54 -1.34 -21.43
CA ILE A 177 5.26 -0.10 -21.75
C ILE A 177 6.02 -0.24 -23.08
N GLN A 178 6.64 -1.38 -23.35
CA GLN A 178 7.36 -1.63 -24.60
C GLN A 178 6.40 -1.63 -25.80
N LYS A 179 5.19 -2.17 -25.63
CA LYS A 179 4.17 -2.25 -26.68
C LYS A 179 3.51 -0.90 -26.97
N GLU A 180 3.12 -0.16 -25.92
CA GLU A 180 2.36 1.08 -26.07
C GLU A 180 3.27 2.33 -26.17
N GLY A 181 4.48 2.26 -25.62
CA GLY A 181 5.35 3.40 -25.37
C GLY A 181 5.05 4.04 -24.01
N PHE A 182 6.09 4.44 -23.26
CA PHE A 182 6.00 4.91 -21.87
C PHE A 182 4.97 6.04 -21.68
N LEU A 183 5.08 7.13 -22.44
CA LEU A 183 4.17 8.27 -22.30
C LEU A 183 2.73 7.91 -22.69
N HIS A 184 2.56 7.08 -23.73
CA HIS A 184 1.24 6.67 -24.17
C HIS A 184 0.57 5.75 -23.15
N PHE A 185 1.29 4.77 -22.62
CA PHE A 185 0.81 3.85 -21.58
C PHE A 185 0.22 4.60 -20.38
N PHE A 186 0.94 5.60 -19.87
CA PHE A 186 0.51 6.35 -18.71
C PHE A 186 -0.58 7.39 -19.03
N SER A 187 -0.49 8.07 -20.18
CA SER A 187 -1.49 9.07 -20.58
C SER A 187 -2.85 8.45 -20.92
N SER A 188 -2.86 7.28 -21.58
CA SER A 188 -4.08 6.50 -21.86
C SER A 188 -4.78 6.04 -20.59
N ARG A 189 -4.02 5.89 -19.49
CA ARG A 189 -4.49 5.53 -18.14
C ARG A 189 -4.67 6.74 -17.22
N GLY A 190 -4.73 7.95 -17.77
CA GLY A 190 -5.12 9.16 -17.04
C GLY A 190 -4.01 9.83 -16.22
N VAL A 191 -2.74 9.46 -16.41
CA VAL A 191 -1.60 10.17 -15.80
C VAL A 191 -1.15 11.30 -16.73
N LYS A 192 -1.42 12.55 -16.31
CA LYS A 192 -1.08 13.76 -17.06
C LYS A 192 0.08 14.57 -16.49
N SER A 193 0.51 14.30 -15.26
CA SER A 193 1.56 15.07 -14.58
C SER A 193 2.94 14.48 -14.91
N PHE A 194 3.80 15.28 -15.54
CA PHE A 194 5.20 14.92 -15.76
C PHE A 194 5.97 14.75 -14.45
N THR A 195 5.63 15.50 -13.39
CA THR A 195 6.20 15.31 -12.06
C THR A 195 5.90 13.91 -11.51
N THR A 196 4.66 13.43 -11.66
CA THR A 196 4.29 12.06 -11.27
C THR A 196 5.07 11.02 -12.08
N LEU A 197 5.20 11.20 -13.40
CA LEU A 197 5.94 10.27 -14.26
C LEU A 197 7.43 10.25 -13.94
N TYR A 198 7.99 11.41 -13.65
CA TYR A 198 9.37 11.54 -13.22
C TYR A 198 9.63 10.79 -11.90
N TYR A 199 8.81 11.02 -10.88
CA TYR A 199 8.94 10.26 -9.63
C TYR A 199 8.79 8.76 -9.86
N PHE A 200 7.83 8.33 -10.68
CA PHE A 200 7.68 6.91 -10.99
C PHE A 200 8.96 6.32 -11.61
N LEU A 201 9.60 7.02 -12.55
CA LEU A 201 10.86 6.58 -13.17
C LEU A 201 12.01 6.51 -12.15
N GLU A 202 12.16 7.54 -11.32
CA GLU A 202 13.21 7.59 -10.30
C GLU A 202 13.07 6.47 -9.27
N TYR A 203 11.84 6.13 -8.88
CA TYR A 203 11.58 5.05 -7.93
C TYR A 203 11.39 3.67 -8.58
N LEU A 204 11.40 3.56 -9.91
CA LEU A 204 11.16 2.29 -10.61
C LEU A 204 12.12 1.17 -10.17
N PRO A 205 13.44 1.41 -9.98
CA PRO A 205 14.34 0.38 -9.47
C PRO A 205 13.95 -0.13 -8.08
N GLU A 206 13.57 0.76 -7.16
CA GLU A 206 13.11 0.38 -5.81
C GLU A 206 11.77 -0.35 -5.85
N ILE A 207 10.84 0.11 -6.70
CA ILE A 207 9.55 -0.56 -6.93
C ILE A 207 9.77 -1.98 -7.46
N SER A 208 10.64 -2.15 -8.45
CA SER A 208 10.97 -3.46 -9.04
C SER A 208 11.53 -4.41 -7.98
N GLN A 209 12.50 -3.96 -7.19
CA GLN A 209 13.10 -4.76 -6.12
C GLN A 209 12.07 -5.20 -5.08
N LEU A 210 11.18 -4.28 -4.68
CA LEU A 210 10.13 -4.59 -3.71
C LEU A 210 9.07 -5.53 -4.30
N LEU A 211 8.67 -5.36 -5.55
CA LEU A 211 7.74 -6.27 -6.21
C LEU A 211 8.31 -7.68 -6.34
N GLU A 212 9.59 -7.81 -6.68
CA GLU A 212 10.27 -9.10 -6.73
C GLU A 212 10.30 -9.77 -5.35
N HIS A 213 10.66 -9.02 -4.31
CA HIS A 213 10.70 -9.54 -2.94
C HIS A 213 9.32 -9.95 -2.40
N TYR A 214 8.29 -9.15 -2.68
CA TYR A 214 6.92 -9.34 -2.20
C TYR A 214 6.01 -10.02 -3.23
N ASN A 215 6.56 -10.67 -4.25
CA ASN A 215 5.78 -11.29 -5.33
C ASN A 215 4.76 -12.32 -4.81
N HIS A 216 5.10 -13.03 -3.72
CA HIS A 216 4.19 -13.98 -3.05
C HIS A 216 2.96 -13.31 -2.40
N THR A 217 2.90 -11.99 -2.33
CA THR A 217 1.74 -11.22 -1.83
C THR A 217 0.89 -10.65 -2.96
N ILE A 218 1.42 -10.63 -4.19
CA ILE A 218 0.75 -10.06 -5.35
C ILE A 218 -0.24 -11.07 -5.92
N LEU A 219 -1.45 -10.59 -6.20
CA LEU A 219 -2.49 -11.37 -6.87
C LEU A 219 -2.13 -11.55 -8.34
N THR A 220 -2.15 -12.79 -8.82
CA THR A 220 -1.95 -13.05 -10.26
C THR A 220 -3.25 -12.80 -11.02
N SER A 221 -3.14 -12.52 -12.33
CA SER A 221 -4.32 -12.34 -13.19
C SER A 221 -5.22 -13.60 -13.27
N THR A 222 -4.68 -14.77 -12.94
CA THR A 222 -5.40 -16.05 -12.88
C THR A 222 -6.07 -16.33 -11.53
N GLU A 223 -5.80 -15.53 -10.51
CA GLU A 223 -6.27 -15.79 -9.15
C GLU A 223 -7.73 -15.41 -8.94
N LYS A 224 -8.48 -16.32 -8.32
CA LYS A 224 -9.89 -16.08 -7.98
C LYS A 224 -9.99 -15.34 -6.66
N VAL A 225 -10.57 -14.15 -6.69
CA VAL A 225 -10.84 -13.33 -5.50
C VAL A 225 -12.28 -13.52 -5.04
N TYR A 226 -12.47 -14.10 -3.86
CA TYR A 226 -13.78 -14.17 -3.21
C TYR A 226 -13.94 -13.06 -2.18
N THR A 227 -15.10 -12.40 -2.17
CA THR A 227 -15.39 -11.32 -1.23
C THR A 227 -16.07 -11.85 0.02
N VAL A 228 -15.58 -11.44 1.19
CA VAL A 228 -16.08 -11.92 2.49
C VAL A 228 -16.56 -10.73 3.33
N CYS A 229 -17.80 -10.78 3.80
CA CYS A 229 -18.29 -9.81 4.79
C CYS A 229 -18.30 -10.45 6.18
N MET A 230 -17.69 -9.79 7.15
CA MET A 230 -17.66 -10.27 8.54
C MET A 230 -18.56 -9.44 9.46
N THR A 231 -19.34 -10.13 10.28
CA THR A 231 -20.27 -9.53 11.26
C THR A 231 -19.92 -9.98 12.68
N GLY A 232 -20.04 -9.08 13.66
CA GLY A 232 -19.66 -9.40 15.05
C GLY A 232 -18.15 -9.54 15.27
N LYS A 233 -17.79 -10.17 16.40
CA LYS A 233 -16.42 -10.53 16.76
C LYS A 233 -16.02 -11.83 16.07
N MET A 234 -14.76 -11.95 15.66
CA MET A 234 -14.25 -13.19 15.07
C MET A 234 -13.64 -14.03 16.19
N GLU A 235 -14.39 -15.02 16.66
CA GLU A 235 -13.93 -15.98 17.67
C GLU A 235 -13.95 -17.38 17.07
N THR A 236 -12.84 -18.07 17.18
CA THR A 236 -12.64 -19.47 16.76
C THR A 236 -12.24 -20.28 17.98
N VAL A 237 -12.18 -21.60 17.87
CA VAL A 237 -11.61 -22.46 18.92
C VAL A 237 -10.18 -22.06 19.27
N ALA A 238 -9.42 -21.56 18.30
CA ALA A 238 -8.02 -21.13 18.48
C ALA A 238 -7.87 -19.75 19.17
N GLY A 239 -8.95 -18.99 19.33
CA GLY A 239 -8.93 -17.70 20.02
C GLY A 239 -9.73 -16.60 19.33
N ARG A 240 -9.50 -15.36 19.80
CA ARG A 240 -10.17 -14.15 19.33
C ARG A 240 -9.29 -13.41 18.33
N TYR A 241 -9.91 -12.98 17.23
CA TYR A 241 -9.25 -12.30 16.13
C TYR A 241 -9.94 -10.97 15.84
N THR A 242 -9.18 -9.98 15.38
CA THR A 242 -9.80 -8.90 14.62
C THR A 242 -10.24 -9.45 13.26
N LYS A 243 -11.19 -8.79 12.61
CA LYS A 243 -11.64 -9.16 11.24
C LYS A 243 -10.49 -9.22 10.25
N ARG A 244 -9.55 -8.28 10.41
CA ARG A 244 -8.34 -8.21 9.60
C ARG A 244 -7.46 -9.44 9.82
N ASP A 245 -7.13 -9.73 11.08
CA ASP A 245 -6.26 -10.86 11.43
C ASP A 245 -6.87 -12.19 10.97
N PHE A 246 -8.20 -12.32 11.10
CA PHE A 246 -8.92 -13.50 10.62
C PHE A 246 -8.77 -13.70 9.09
N ILE A 247 -8.97 -12.64 8.29
CA ILE A 247 -8.78 -12.74 6.82
C ILE A 247 -7.31 -12.99 6.45
N MET A 248 -6.37 -12.38 7.16
CA MET A 248 -4.94 -12.64 6.96
C MET A 248 -4.60 -14.11 7.23
N GLN A 249 -5.12 -14.67 8.31
CA GLN A 249 -4.97 -16.09 8.63
C GLN A 249 -5.57 -16.98 7.54
N CYS A 250 -6.79 -16.70 7.09
CA CYS A 250 -7.43 -17.46 6.01
C CYS A 250 -6.63 -17.42 4.70
N ASN A 251 -6.12 -16.25 4.31
CA ASN A 251 -5.30 -16.09 3.11
C ASN A 251 -3.95 -16.83 3.24
N SER A 252 -3.33 -16.80 4.42
CA SER A 252 -2.10 -17.55 4.70
C SER A 252 -2.33 -19.07 4.55
N LEU A 253 -3.43 -19.57 5.10
CA LEU A 253 -3.84 -20.97 4.94
C LEU A 253 -4.08 -21.33 3.48
N LEU A 254 -4.82 -20.52 2.71
CA LEU A 254 -5.05 -20.76 1.29
C LEU A 254 -3.75 -20.79 0.47
N LEU A 255 -2.82 -19.88 0.77
CA LEU A 255 -1.51 -19.82 0.12
C LEU A 255 -0.71 -21.12 0.33
N SER A 256 -0.77 -21.69 1.53
CA SER A 256 -0.08 -22.96 1.84
C SER A 256 -0.65 -24.19 1.13
N ARG A 257 -1.86 -24.12 0.56
CA ARG A 257 -2.54 -25.28 -0.04
C ARG A 257 -2.11 -25.61 -1.46
N ASN A 258 -1.26 -24.81 -2.09
CA ASN A 258 -0.77 -24.99 -3.47
C ASN A 258 -1.87 -25.45 -4.45
N LEU A 259 -3.02 -24.76 -4.39
CA LEU A 259 -4.20 -25.09 -5.20
C LEU A 259 -3.89 -24.89 -6.70
N ALA A 260 -4.50 -25.72 -7.56
CA ALA A 260 -4.34 -25.61 -9.01
C ALA A 260 -4.77 -24.23 -9.56
N GLU A 261 -5.76 -23.60 -8.93
CA GLU A 261 -6.10 -22.20 -9.11
C GLU A 261 -5.88 -21.46 -7.78
N PRO A 262 -5.03 -20.43 -7.75
CA PRO A 262 -4.85 -19.61 -6.55
C PRO A 262 -6.16 -18.95 -6.14
N ILE A 263 -6.40 -18.87 -4.84
CA ILE A 263 -7.59 -18.24 -4.26
C ILE A 263 -7.16 -17.21 -3.22
N SER A 264 -7.75 -16.01 -3.28
CA SER A 264 -7.65 -15.00 -2.23
C SER A 264 -9.02 -14.55 -1.74
N LEU A 265 -9.06 -14.18 -0.46
CA LEU A 265 -10.21 -13.61 0.21
C LEU A 265 -9.99 -12.11 0.44
N LYS A 266 -10.97 -11.31 0.02
CA LYS A 266 -11.01 -9.86 0.24
C LYS A 266 -12.15 -9.48 1.17
N GLN A 267 -11.85 -8.79 2.27
CA GLN A 267 -12.89 -8.26 3.14
C GLN A 267 -13.68 -7.15 2.44
N VAL A 268 -15.01 -7.20 2.56
CA VAL A 268 -15.91 -6.11 2.15
C VAL A 268 -16.81 -5.69 3.32
N ASP A 269 -17.18 -4.41 3.33
CA ASP A 269 -17.97 -3.86 4.44
C ASP A 269 -19.48 -4.12 4.31
N SER A 270 -19.95 -4.48 3.11
CA SER A 270 -21.37 -4.64 2.82
C SER A 270 -21.71 -6.08 2.38
N VAL A 271 -22.84 -6.59 2.90
CA VAL A 271 -23.39 -7.90 2.55
C VAL A 271 -23.71 -8.05 1.06
N PRO A 272 -24.25 -7.04 0.36
CA PRO A 272 -24.53 -7.17 -1.08
C PRO A 272 -23.28 -7.48 -1.91
N GLN A 273 -22.13 -6.91 -1.57
CA GLN A 273 -20.86 -7.08 -2.28
C GLN A 273 -20.15 -8.41 -1.97
N ALA A 274 -20.59 -9.13 -0.94
CA ALA A 274 -19.89 -10.31 -0.42
C ALA A 274 -20.38 -11.61 -1.06
N MET A 275 -19.47 -12.48 -1.49
CA MET A 275 -19.79 -13.86 -1.87
C MET A 275 -20.03 -14.74 -0.64
N PHE A 276 -19.21 -14.57 0.40
CA PHE A 276 -19.33 -15.29 1.66
C PHE A 276 -19.56 -14.34 2.83
N ILE A 277 -20.19 -14.84 3.88
CA ILE A 277 -20.50 -14.09 5.08
C ILE A 277 -20.07 -14.90 6.29
N VAL A 278 -19.23 -14.31 7.12
CA VAL A 278 -18.77 -14.92 8.38
C VAL A 278 -19.40 -14.16 9.54
N ALA A 279 -20.19 -14.86 10.34
CA ALA A 279 -20.88 -14.30 11.49
C ALA A 279 -20.27 -14.81 12.78
N GLY A 280 -19.87 -13.89 13.65
CA GLY A 280 -19.40 -14.19 14.99
C GLY A 280 -20.41 -14.97 15.82
N SER A 281 -19.91 -15.75 16.77
CA SER A 281 -20.63 -16.73 17.59
C SER A 281 -21.55 -16.14 18.67
N ASP A 282 -21.52 -14.83 18.90
CA ASP A 282 -22.32 -14.19 19.95
C ASP A 282 -23.81 -14.11 19.55
N SER A 283 -24.74 -14.37 20.48
CA SER A 283 -26.20 -14.21 20.30
C SER A 283 -26.64 -12.80 19.88
N VAL A 284 -25.76 -11.80 20.06
CA VAL A 284 -25.92 -10.42 19.59
C VAL A 284 -25.63 -10.29 18.09
N ALA A 285 -24.68 -11.07 17.56
CA ALA A 285 -24.35 -11.07 16.13
C ALA A 285 -25.57 -11.49 15.29
N ALA A 286 -26.32 -12.49 15.78
CA ALA A 286 -27.57 -12.97 15.17
C ALA A 286 -28.70 -11.93 15.06
N LYS A 287 -28.59 -10.81 15.80
CA LYS A 287 -29.56 -9.69 15.77
C LYS A 287 -29.03 -8.47 15.02
N THR A 288 -27.79 -8.51 14.52
CA THR A 288 -27.24 -7.37 13.79
C THR A 288 -27.93 -7.20 12.44
N LYS A 289 -28.13 -5.94 12.02
CA LYS A 289 -28.68 -5.62 10.69
C LYS A 289 -27.92 -6.32 9.56
N LYS A 290 -26.60 -6.52 9.71
CA LYS A 290 -25.77 -7.24 8.74
C LYS A 290 -26.05 -8.75 8.74
N TYR A 291 -26.22 -9.39 9.90
CA TYR A 291 -26.59 -10.80 9.95
C TYR A 291 -27.97 -11.08 9.37
N LEU A 292 -28.97 -10.25 9.70
CA LEU A 292 -30.32 -10.41 9.13
C LEU A 292 -30.31 -10.22 7.60
N ALA A 293 -29.51 -9.26 7.10
CA ALA A 293 -29.29 -9.10 5.67
C ALA A 293 -28.59 -10.32 5.03
N ALA A 294 -27.67 -10.95 5.76
CA ALA A 294 -26.97 -12.17 5.33
C ALA A 294 -27.91 -13.37 5.19
N VAL A 295 -28.72 -13.62 6.21
CA VAL A 295 -29.75 -14.68 6.19
C VAL A 295 -30.74 -14.45 5.05
N LYS A 296 -31.18 -13.19 4.86
CA LYS A 296 -32.05 -12.83 3.74
C LYS A 296 -31.40 -13.15 2.38
N LYS A 297 -30.15 -12.74 2.19
CA LYS A 297 -29.38 -12.99 0.95
C LYS A 297 -29.22 -14.49 0.68
N GLU A 298 -28.90 -15.29 1.70
CA GLU A 298 -28.77 -16.74 1.54
C GLU A 298 -30.07 -17.37 1.06
N ASN A 299 -31.19 -17.03 1.71
CA ASN A 299 -32.51 -17.53 1.33
C ASN A 299 -32.91 -17.09 -0.08
N GLU A 300 -32.62 -15.84 -0.46
CA GLU A 300 -32.86 -15.35 -1.82
C GLU A 300 -32.09 -16.17 -2.87
N ILE A 301 -30.80 -16.45 -2.63
CA ILE A 301 -29.99 -17.22 -3.56
C ILE A 301 -30.44 -18.69 -3.61
N LYS A 302 -30.73 -19.31 -2.46
CA LYS A 302 -31.27 -20.69 -2.40
C LYS A 302 -32.55 -20.83 -3.21
N ASN A 303 -33.47 -19.87 -3.05
CA ASN A 303 -34.74 -19.83 -3.79
C ASN A 303 -34.53 -19.63 -5.29
N GLN A 304 -33.63 -18.73 -5.69
CA GLN A 304 -33.33 -18.46 -7.11
C GLN A 304 -32.67 -19.66 -7.81
N LEU A 305 -31.71 -20.32 -7.14
CA LEU A 305 -30.95 -21.43 -7.70
C LEU A 305 -31.62 -22.80 -7.49
N LYS A 306 -32.73 -22.86 -6.73
CA LYS A 306 -33.38 -24.11 -6.29
C LYS A 306 -32.40 -25.10 -5.64
N LYS A 307 -31.36 -24.59 -4.96
CA LYS A 307 -30.35 -25.38 -4.25
C LYS A 307 -30.42 -25.10 -2.76
N ASN A 308 -31.06 -25.99 -1.99
CA ASN A 308 -31.23 -25.82 -0.55
C ASN A 308 -29.91 -25.97 0.23
N ASP A 309 -28.92 -26.65 -0.33
CA ASP A 309 -27.65 -26.97 0.34
C ASP A 309 -26.59 -25.87 0.21
N LEU A 310 -26.87 -24.81 -0.55
CA LEU A 310 -25.93 -23.72 -0.78
C LEU A 310 -25.76 -22.89 0.50
N LYS A 311 -24.58 -22.95 1.12
CA LYS A 311 -24.26 -22.19 2.34
C LYS A 311 -23.35 -21.01 1.97
N ILE A 312 -23.79 -19.80 2.29
CA ILE A 312 -22.96 -18.58 2.15
C ILE A 312 -22.70 -17.92 3.51
N LEU A 313 -23.47 -18.29 4.53
CA LEU A 313 -23.31 -17.84 5.91
C LEU A 313 -22.60 -18.90 6.76
N PHE A 314 -21.49 -18.53 7.40
CA PHE A 314 -20.64 -19.42 8.18
C PHE A 314 -20.36 -18.85 9.57
N SER A 315 -20.15 -19.71 10.55
CA SER A 315 -19.38 -19.35 11.76
C SER A 315 -17.89 -19.18 11.39
N PRO A 316 -17.05 -18.56 12.23
CA PRO A 316 -15.62 -18.44 11.94
C PRO A 316 -14.93 -19.80 11.79
N ASP A 317 -15.24 -20.77 12.67
CA ASP A 317 -14.70 -22.13 12.59
C ASP A 317 -15.22 -22.89 11.35
N ASP A 318 -16.52 -22.79 11.04
CA ASP A 318 -17.10 -23.42 9.84
C ASP A 318 -16.46 -22.88 8.56
N PHE A 319 -16.16 -21.57 8.53
CA PHE A 319 -15.55 -20.95 7.37
C PHE A 319 -14.09 -21.41 7.20
N LEU A 320 -13.33 -21.50 8.29
CA LEU A 320 -11.98 -22.06 8.27
C LEU A 320 -11.99 -23.51 7.77
N ALA A 321 -12.91 -24.33 8.28
CA ALA A 321 -13.08 -25.69 7.80
C ALA A 321 -13.43 -25.71 6.30
N PHE A 322 -14.38 -24.90 5.86
CA PHE A 322 -14.79 -24.80 4.47
C PHE A 322 -13.63 -24.46 3.53
N ILE A 323 -12.83 -23.43 3.84
CA ILE A 323 -11.69 -23.03 3.00
C ILE A 323 -10.52 -24.01 3.07
N LEU A 324 -10.45 -24.86 4.10
CA LEU A 324 -9.48 -25.94 4.25
C LEU A 324 -9.94 -27.26 3.61
N GLY A 325 -11.15 -27.30 3.02
CA GLY A 325 -11.70 -28.51 2.40
C GLY A 325 -12.34 -29.48 3.39
N GLY A 326 -12.78 -28.96 4.55
CA GLY A 326 -13.60 -29.66 5.52
C GLY A 326 -14.93 -30.11 4.90
N GLU A 327 -14.97 -31.41 4.65
CA GLU A 327 -16.02 -32.25 4.05
C GLU A 327 -16.37 -31.99 2.57
N LYS A 328 -16.12 -33.05 1.78
CA LYS A 328 -16.63 -33.27 0.42
C LYS A 328 -18.07 -32.75 0.28
N ARG A 329 -18.28 -31.91 -0.71
CA ARG A 329 -19.59 -31.78 -1.36
C ARG A 329 -19.38 -31.92 -2.85
N ASP A 330 -19.37 -33.18 -3.30
CA ASP A 330 -19.86 -33.50 -4.63
C ASP A 330 -21.34 -33.09 -4.66
N GLY A 331 -21.71 -32.21 -5.60
CA GLY A 331 -23.04 -31.63 -5.74
C GLY A 331 -23.20 -30.80 -7.02
#